data_AF-A0A4Q1CIP6-F1
#
_entry.id   AF-A0A4Q1CIP6-F1
#
_cell.length_a   1.000
_cell.length_b   1.000
_cell.length_c   1.000
_cell.angle_alpha   90.00
_cell.angle_beta   90.00
_cell.angle_gamma   90.00
#
_symmetry.space_group_name_H-M   'P 1'
#
loop_
_entity.id
_entity.type
_entity.pdbx_description
1 polymer ?
#
loop_
_entity_poly.entity_id
_entity_poly.type
_entity_poly.pdbx_seq_one_letter_code
_entity_poly.pdbx_strand_id
1 'polypeptide(L)'
;MKKLVVIAAVVFAACNSKPETNQPYVEERATVSTEPVKEYSFTDADSAKFKVQLFEQKKSLNYEVKFSYKEAASEKIITLPNMGIMPKPELKKGANDLSCIIGFYDADSIFMEYRLVNVEKGLLGYKHLKEYQVEQPKK
;
A
#
# COMPACT_ATOMS: atom_id res chain seq x y z
N MET A 1 -10.19 10.72 50.22
CA MET A 1 -10.24 11.63 49.05
C MET A 1 -10.16 10.78 47.79
N LYS A 2 -11.29 10.59 47.08
CA LYS A 2 -11.37 9.78 45.84
C LYS A 2 -10.93 10.65 44.67
N LYS A 3 -9.86 10.25 43.96
CA LYS A 3 -9.50 10.86 42.67
C LYS A 3 -10.31 10.17 41.57
N LEU A 4 -11.20 10.95 40.95
CA LEU A 4 -11.97 10.56 39.77
C LEU A 4 -11.04 10.69 38.55
N VAL A 5 -10.70 9.57 37.91
CA VAL A 5 -10.01 9.57 36.62
C VAL A 5 -11.08 9.47 35.54
N VAL A 6 -11.27 10.56 34.79
CA VAL A 6 -12.14 10.58 33.61
C VAL A 6 -11.29 10.10 32.43
N ILE A 7 -11.51 8.86 31.99
CA ILE A 7 -10.95 8.36 30.74
C ILE A 7 -11.85 8.89 29.62
N ALA A 8 -11.38 9.92 28.92
CA ALA A 8 -12.01 10.36 27.68
C ALA A 8 -11.70 9.31 26.60
N ALA A 9 -12.70 8.51 26.25
CA ALA A 9 -12.64 7.64 25.09
C ALA A 9 -12.67 8.50 23.83
N VAL A 10 -11.52 8.63 23.16
CA VAL A 10 -11.44 9.21 21.82
C VAL A 10 -11.97 8.16 20.84
N VAL A 11 -13.22 8.32 20.45
CA VAL A 11 -13.83 7.51 19.38
C VAL A 11 -13.24 7.99 18.05
N PHE A 12 -12.35 7.18 17.46
CA PHE A 12 -11.97 7.36 16.06
C PHE A 12 -13.19 7.05 15.20
N ALA A 13 -13.88 8.10 14.73
CA ALA A 13 -14.85 7.96 13.65
C ALA A 13 -14.09 7.54 12.39
N ALA A 14 -14.09 6.24 12.09
CA ALA A 14 -13.68 5.75 10.78
C ALA A 14 -14.72 6.26 9.76
N CYS A 15 -14.41 7.38 9.10
CA CYS A 15 -15.17 7.82 7.93
C CYS A 15 -15.01 6.75 6.82
N ASN A 16 -16.05 5.95 6.61
CA ASN A 16 -16.19 5.06 5.46
C ASN A 16 -16.51 5.88 4.19
N SER A 17 -15.63 6.79 3.77
CA SER A 17 -15.72 7.40 2.44
C SER A 17 -15.10 6.46 1.40
N LYS A 18 -15.83 6.22 0.30
CA LYS A 18 -15.33 5.50 -0.87
C LYS A 18 -14.03 6.18 -1.34
N PRO A 19 -12.95 5.44 -1.65
CA PRO A 19 -11.72 6.05 -2.13
C PRO A 19 -12.00 6.85 -3.41
N GLU A 20 -11.56 8.10 -3.47
CA GLU A 20 -11.57 8.90 -4.70
C GLU A 20 -10.64 8.26 -5.74
N THR A 21 -11.21 7.80 -6.87
CA THR A 21 -10.49 7.06 -7.92
C THR A 21 -10.47 7.77 -9.28
N ASN A 22 -11.05 8.97 -9.40
CA ASN A 22 -11.26 9.62 -10.70
C ASN A 22 -10.32 10.80 -10.97
N GLN A 23 -9.15 10.82 -10.35
CA GLN A 23 -8.15 11.84 -10.63
C GLN A 23 -7.58 11.64 -12.04
N PRO A 24 -7.59 12.67 -12.91
CA PRO A 24 -7.00 12.57 -14.23
C PRO A 24 -5.52 12.17 -14.14
N TYR A 25 -5.08 11.32 -15.07
CA TYR A 25 -3.68 10.95 -15.17
C TYR A 25 -2.79 12.17 -15.43
N VAL A 26 -1.68 12.27 -14.69
CA VAL A 26 -0.59 13.20 -14.93
C VAL A 26 0.72 12.43 -15.00
N GLU A 27 1.59 12.76 -15.94
CA GLU A 27 2.84 12.01 -16.16
C GLU A 27 3.80 12.13 -14.98
N GLU A 28 3.93 13.34 -14.43
CA GLU A 28 4.78 13.63 -13.28
C GLU A 28 4.04 14.38 -12.18
N ARG A 29 4.42 14.10 -10.94
CA ARG A 29 3.92 14.79 -9.76
C ARG A 29 4.58 16.15 -9.62
N ALA A 30 3.81 17.16 -9.24
CA ALA A 30 4.36 18.48 -8.94
C ALA A 30 5.31 18.44 -7.73
N THR A 31 4.89 17.72 -6.68
CA THR A 31 5.63 17.51 -5.44
C THR A 31 5.67 16.01 -5.11
N VAL A 32 6.71 15.57 -4.39
CA VAL A 32 6.85 14.19 -3.92
C VAL A 32 7.10 14.23 -2.42
N SER A 33 6.25 13.54 -1.66
CA SER A 33 6.43 13.41 -0.21
C SER A 33 7.55 12.43 0.11
N THR A 34 8.27 12.67 1.20
CA THR A 34 9.20 11.70 1.79
C THR A 34 8.51 10.72 2.74
N GLU A 35 7.25 10.97 3.08
CA GLU A 35 6.43 10.07 3.89
C GLU A 35 5.78 8.98 3.02
N PRO A 36 5.53 7.79 3.58
CA PRO A 36 4.87 6.73 2.84
C PRO A 36 3.41 7.12 2.55
N VAL A 37 2.98 6.97 1.29
CA VAL A 37 1.56 7.13 0.92
C VAL A 37 0.69 6.01 1.49
N LYS A 38 1.29 4.83 1.71
CA LYS A 38 0.67 3.67 2.37
C LYS A 38 1.70 2.91 3.20
N GLU A 39 1.24 2.41 4.35
CA GLU A 39 2.03 1.56 5.23
C GLU A 39 1.17 0.40 5.73
N TYR A 40 1.73 -0.81 5.67
CA TYR A 40 1.26 -1.98 6.39
C TYR A 40 2.34 -2.41 7.36
N SER A 41 1.94 -2.73 8.59
CA SER A 41 2.87 -3.34 9.54
C SER A 41 2.19 -4.31 10.48
N PHE A 42 2.95 -5.31 10.89
CA PHE A 42 2.56 -6.30 11.87
C PHE A 42 3.76 -6.60 12.77
N THR A 43 3.53 -6.73 14.07
CA THR A 43 4.55 -7.13 15.05
C THR A 43 4.19 -8.52 15.55
N ASP A 44 5.11 -9.48 15.41
CA ASP A 44 4.90 -10.84 15.88
C ASP A 44 5.13 -10.99 17.40
N ALA A 45 4.93 -12.20 17.91
CA ALA A 45 5.09 -12.50 19.34
C ALA A 45 6.52 -12.28 19.86
N ASP A 46 7.52 -12.36 18.98
CA ASP A 46 8.94 -12.13 19.30
C ASP A 46 9.32 -10.64 19.15
N SER A 47 8.32 -9.76 19.01
CA SER A 47 8.50 -8.32 18.77
C SER A 47 9.20 -7.98 17.44
N ALA A 48 9.32 -8.93 16.52
CA ALA A 48 9.85 -8.65 15.19
C ALA A 48 8.76 -7.98 14.34
N LYS A 49 9.11 -6.86 13.72
CA LYS A 49 8.19 -6.08 12.89
C LYS A 49 8.33 -6.46 11.42
N PHE A 50 7.24 -6.93 10.82
CA PHE A 50 7.05 -6.97 9.37
C PHE A 50 6.51 -5.62 8.92
N LYS A 51 7.15 -5.01 7.93
CA LYS A 51 6.76 -3.68 7.44
C LYS A 51 6.79 -3.64 5.92
N VAL A 52 5.79 -3.02 5.32
CA VAL A 52 5.73 -2.70 3.88
C VAL A 52 5.26 -1.27 3.72
N GLN A 53 6.00 -0.47 2.99
CA GLN A 53 5.74 0.95 2.76
C GLN A 53 5.80 1.27 1.28
N LEU A 54 4.87 2.13 0.82
CA LEU A 54 4.87 2.69 -0.53
C LEU A 54 5.20 4.18 -0.44
N PHE A 55 6.13 4.62 -1.29
CA PHE A 55 6.49 6.03 -1.44
C PHE A 55 6.24 6.46 -2.88
N GLU A 56 5.66 7.64 -3.05
CA GLU A 56 5.48 8.22 -4.36
C GLU A 56 6.84 8.54 -5.00
N GLN A 57 6.89 8.51 -6.33
CA GLN A 57 8.05 8.95 -7.11
C GLN A 57 7.65 10.08 -8.04
N LYS A 58 8.64 10.76 -8.63
CA LYS A 58 8.40 11.88 -9.57
C LYS A 58 7.50 11.47 -10.73
N LYS A 59 7.74 10.29 -11.33
CA LYS A 59 6.82 9.68 -12.31
C LYS A 59 5.60 9.12 -11.58
N SER A 60 4.41 9.59 -11.92
CA SER A 60 3.21 9.41 -11.07
C SER A 60 2.77 7.96 -10.88
N LEU A 61 3.08 7.09 -11.84
CA LEU A 61 2.80 5.65 -11.78
C LEU A 61 3.89 4.84 -11.10
N ASN A 62 5.05 5.43 -10.85
CA ASN A 62 6.14 4.77 -10.15
C ASN A 62 6.00 4.96 -8.65
N TYR A 63 6.21 3.88 -7.91
CA TYR A 63 6.26 3.87 -6.46
C TYR A 63 7.48 3.09 -6.01
N GLU A 64 8.15 3.61 -5.00
CA GLU A 64 9.17 2.85 -4.28
C GLU A 64 8.49 2.04 -3.18
N VAL A 65 8.79 0.74 -3.15
CA VAL A 65 8.35 -0.19 -2.13
C VAL A 65 9.54 -0.48 -1.24
N LYS A 66 9.45 -0.12 0.04
CA LYS A 66 10.42 -0.56 1.05
C LYS A 66 9.76 -1.57 1.96
N PHE A 67 10.41 -2.72 2.18
CA PHE A 67 9.86 -3.77 3.04
C PHE A 67 10.94 -4.46 3.86
N SER A 68 10.58 -4.86 5.06
CA SER A 68 11.50 -5.47 6.03
C SER A 68 10.83 -6.47 6.95
N TYR A 69 11.64 -7.39 7.46
CA TYR A 69 11.30 -8.31 8.53
C TYR A 69 12.58 -8.76 9.23
N LYS A 70 12.62 -8.65 10.56
CA LYS A 70 13.85 -8.86 11.35
C LYS A 70 14.98 -7.97 10.80
N GLU A 71 16.16 -8.53 10.57
CA GLU A 71 17.34 -7.83 10.03
C GLU A 71 17.31 -7.70 8.50
N ALA A 72 16.38 -8.37 7.81
CA ALA A 72 16.28 -8.33 6.36
C ALA A 72 15.46 -7.11 5.93
N ALA A 73 15.97 -6.38 4.93
CA ALA A 73 15.30 -5.26 4.29
C ALA A 73 15.54 -5.30 2.77
N SER A 74 14.60 -4.77 2.00
CA SER A 74 14.69 -4.70 0.55
C SER A 74 13.87 -3.54 0.00
N GLU A 75 14.30 -3.06 -1.16
CA GLU A 75 13.67 -1.95 -1.88
C GLU A 75 13.42 -2.36 -3.33
N LYS A 76 12.28 -1.94 -3.89
CA LYS A 76 11.89 -2.18 -5.29
C LYS A 76 11.16 -0.96 -5.83
N ILE A 77 11.25 -0.74 -7.14
CA ILE A 77 10.32 0.15 -7.84
C ILE A 77 9.22 -0.70 -8.47
N ILE A 78 7.98 -0.26 -8.30
CA ILE A 78 6.83 -0.75 -9.06
C ILE A 78 6.28 0.35 -9.94
N THR A 79 5.79 -0.04 -11.11
CA THR A 79 5.01 0.83 -11.99
C THR A 79 3.59 0.29 -12.03
N LEU A 80 2.64 1.10 -11.61
CA LEU A 80 1.21 0.78 -11.74
C LEU A 80 0.78 0.99 -13.21
N PRO A 81 -0.18 0.21 -13.71
CA PRO A 81 -0.68 0.38 -15.07
C PRO A 81 -1.37 1.74 -15.23
N ASN A 82 -1.25 2.33 -16.42
CA ASN A 82 -1.99 3.54 -16.75
C ASN A 82 -3.43 3.18 -17.14
N MET A 83 -4.36 3.36 -16.21
CA MET A 83 -5.79 3.06 -16.39
C MET A 83 -6.59 4.23 -17.01
N GLY A 84 -5.91 5.24 -17.59
CA GLY A 84 -6.52 6.50 -18.03
C GLY A 84 -6.84 7.47 -16.88
N ILE A 85 -6.73 7.01 -15.65
CA ILE A 85 -6.85 7.74 -14.38
C ILE A 85 -5.63 7.43 -13.52
N MET A 86 -5.40 8.24 -12.49
CA MET A 86 -4.40 7.95 -11.47
C MET A 86 -4.84 6.75 -10.61
N PRO A 87 -4.15 5.58 -10.70
CA PRO A 87 -4.48 4.46 -9.84
C PRO A 87 -4.12 4.82 -8.39
N LYS A 88 -5.06 4.57 -7.47
CA LYS A 88 -4.84 4.82 -6.04
C LYS A 88 -4.16 3.60 -5.41
N PRO A 89 -2.90 3.68 -4.98
CA PRO A 89 -2.21 2.54 -4.38
C PRO A 89 -2.87 2.15 -3.05
N GLU A 90 -2.86 0.86 -2.76
CA GLU A 90 -3.38 0.33 -1.49
C GLU A 90 -2.57 -0.90 -1.05
N LEU A 91 -2.44 -1.05 0.26
CA LEU A 91 -1.83 -2.21 0.90
C LEU A 91 -2.92 -2.99 1.65
N LYS A 92 -2.99 -4.30 1.44
CA LYS A 92 -3.92 -5.18 2.17
C LYS A 92 -3.17 -6.37 2.76
N LYS A 93 -3.61 -6.82 3.94
CA LYS A 93 -3.15 -8.09 4.51
C LYS A 93 -3.36 -9.22 3.49
N GLY A 94 -2.35 -10.07 3.32
CA GLY A 94 -2.43 -11.26 2.47
C GLY A 94 -3.03 -12.46 3.20
N ALA A 95 -2.58 -13.67 2.86
CA ALA A 95 -3.07 -14.92 3.45
C ALA A 95 -2.78 -15.06 4.96
N ASN A 96 -1.79 -14.32 5.49
CA ASN A 96 -1.42 -14.30 6.91
C ASN A 96 -0.83 -12.94 7.32
N ASP A 97 -0.54 -12.76 8.61
CA ASP A 97 -0.04 -11.49 9.17
C ASP A 97 1.36 -11.08 8.68
N LEU A 98 2.17 -12.03 8.23
CA LEU A 98 3.48 -11.77 7.61
C LEU A 98 3.38 -11.73 6.09
N SER A 99 2.24 -11.29 5.56
CA SER A 99 2.01 -11.14 4.13
C SER A 99 1.20 -9.88 3.82
N CYS A 100 1.61 -9.18 2.78
CA CYS A 100 1.00 -7.93 2.34
C CYS A 100 0.88 -7.91 0.82
N ILE A 101 -0.34 -7.74 0.33
CA ILE A 101 -0.65 -7.52 -1.07
C ILE A 101 -0.52 -6.04 -1.36
N ILE A 102 0.31 -5.72 -2.34
CA ILE A 102 0.39 -4.40 -2.95
C ILE A 102 -0.56 -4.40 -4.13
N GLY A 103 -1.48 -3.45 -4.17
CA GLY A 103 -2.43 -3.28 -5.25
C GLY A 103 -2.83 -1.83 -5.44
N PHE A 104 -3.91 -1.63 -6.18
CA PHE A 104 -4.48 -0.31 -6.43
C PHE A 104 -5.99 -0.42 -6.65
N TYR A 105 -6.70 0.70 -6.52
CA TYR A 105 -8.10 0.79 -6.94
C TYR A 105 -8.19 1.26 -8.39
N ASP A 106 -9.05 0.61 -9.17
CA ASP A 106 -9.44 1.07 -10.51
C ASP A 106 -10.56 2.14 -10.45
N ALA A 107 -11.07 2.54 -11.62
CA ALA A 107 -12.09 3.58 -11.72
C ALA A 107 -13.39 3.20 -11.00
N ASP A 108 -13.74 1.91 -10.99
CA ASP A 108 -14.92 1.36 -10.33
C ASP A 108 -14.71 1.14 -8.82
N SER A 109 -13.50 1.43 -8.32
CA SER A 109 -13.05 1.19 -6.96
C SER A 109 -12.97 -0.28 -6.58
N ILE A 110 -12.71 -1.14 -7.56
CA ILE A 110 -12.35 -2.53 -7.36
C ILE A 110 -10.87 -2.59 -7.01
N PHE A 111 -10.53 -3.38 -6.00
CA PHE A 111 -9.13 -3.57 -5.61
C PHE A 111 -8.45 -4.58 -6.53
N MET A 112 -7.39 -4.12 -7.19
CA MET A 112 -6.60 -4.87 -8.16
C MET A 112 -5.29 -5.29 -7.51
N GLU A 113 -5.18 -6.58 -7.17
CA GLU A 113 -3.97 -7.18 -6.59
C GLU A 113 -2.83 -7.18 -7.61
N TYR A 114 -1.62 -6.77 -7.23
CA TYR A 114 -0.52 -6.61 -8.19
C TYR A 114 0.75 -7.37 -7.80
N ARG A 115 1.23 -7.16 -6.57
CA ARG A 115 2.43 -7.80 -6.03
C ARG A 115 2.16 -8.33 -4.63
N LEU A 116 2.94 -9.32 -4.20
CA LEU A 116 2.91 -9.86 -2.84
C LEU A 116 4.29 -9.70 -2.22
N VAL A 117 4.33 -9.09 -1.03
CA VAL A 117 5.45 -9.19 -0.11
C VAL A 117 5.05 -10.17 0.99
N ASN A 118 5.90 -11.16 1.28
CA ASN A 118 5.61 -12.10 2.35
C ASN A 118 6.86 -12.64 3.04
N VAL A 119 6.66 -13.28 4.19
CA VAL A 119 7.69 -14.06 4.86
C VAL A 119 7.36 -15.54 4.71
N GLU A 120 8.24 -16.29 4.06
CA GLU A 120 8.15 -17.74 3.95
C GLU A 120 9.41 -18.36 4.56
N LYS A 121 9.24 -19.20 5.58
CA LYS A 121 10.36 -19.85 6.31
C LYS A 121 11.41 -18.84 6.82
N GLY A 122 10.94 -17.66 7.26
CA GLY A 122 11.81 -16.59 7.77
C GLY A 122 12.48 -15.72 6.70
N LEU A 123 12.25 -16.00 5.41
CA LEU A 123 12.83 -15.24 4.30
C LEU A 123 11.82 -14.26 3.72
N LEU A 124 12.27 -13.04 3.43
CA LEU A 124 11.50 -12.05 2.69
C LEU A 124 11.34 -12.47 1.22
N GLY A 125 10.10 -12.61 0.79
CA GLY A 125 9.69 -12.87 -0.57
C GLY A 125 9.05 -11.63 -1.21
N TYR A 126 9.26 -11.49 -2.52
CA TYR A 126 8.58 -10.52 -3.37
C TYR A 126 8.12 -11.23 -4.65
N LYS A 127 6.80 -11.30 -4.87
CA LYS A 127 6.19 -12.08 -5.96
C LYS A 127 5.28 -11.19 -6.80
N HIS A 128 5.25 -11.46 -8.11
CA HIS A 128 4.21 -10.94 -9.00
C HIS A 128 2.94 -11.76 -8.85
N LEU A 129 1.78 -11.11 -8.78
CA LEU A 129 0.49 -11.79 -8.70
C LEU A 129 -0.27 -11.75 -10.02
N LYS A 130 -0.46 -10.55 -10.58
CA LYS A 130 -1.27 -10.31 -11.77
C LYS A 130 -0.64 -9.22 -12.62
N GLU A 131 -0.73 -9.38 -13.92
CA GLU A 131 -0.36 -8.38 -14.92
C GLU A 131 -1.63 -7.68 -15.40
N TYR A 132 -1.60 -6.37 -15.55
CA TYR A 132 -2.72 -5.58 -16.05
C TYR A 132 -2.27 -4.80 -17.27
N GLN A 133 -2.91 -5.07 -18.40
CA GLN A 133 -2.75 -4.28 -19.61
C GLN A 133 -4.04 -3.55 -19.88
N VAL A 134 -3.92 -2.28 -20.26
CA VAL A 134 -5.06 -1.47 -20.64
C VAL A 134 -5.15 -1.53 -22.16
N GLU A 135 -6.21 -2.16 -22.66
CA GLU A 135 -6.52 -2.09 -24.08
C GLU A 135 -6.74 -0.62 -24.43
N GLN A 136 -5.89 -0.09 -25.32
CA GLN A 136 -6.17 1.20 -25.93
C GLN A 136 -7.53 1.08 -26.62
N PRO A 137 -8.48 2.02 -26.42
CA PRO A 137 -9.71 2.00 -27.19
C PRO A 137 -9.34 1.95 -28.67
N LYS A 138 -9.89 0.97 -29.39
CA LYS A 138 -9.68 0.85 -30.83
C LYS A 138 -10.09 2.19 -31.45
N LYS A 139 -9.12 2.84 -32.10
CA LYS A 139 -9.34 4.07 -32.88
C LYS A 139 -10.35 3.84 -33.99
#